data_AF-A0A662GF10-F1
#
_entry.id   AF-A0A662GF10-F1
#
_cell.length_a   1.000
_cell.length_b   1.000
_cell.length_c   1.000
_cell.angle_alpha   90.00
_cell.angle_beta   90.00
_cell.angle_gamma   90.00
#
_symmetry.space_group_name_H-M   'P 1'
#
loop_
_entity.id
_entity.type
_entity.pdbx_description
1 polymer ?
#
loop_
_entity_poly.entity_id
_entity_poly.type
_entity_poly.pdbx_seq_one_letter_code
_entity_poly.pdbx_strand_id
1 'polypeptide(L)' 'MIGMIGNLALTELILVFILGLNILITLALAFWVYRDAEKKGLNGSLWSIVVLFTSFIGFALYLLLERRKKA' A
#
# COMPACT_ATOMS: atom_id res chain seq x y z
N MET A 1 6.13 -22.69 32.73
CA MET A 1 4.81 -22.22 32.25
C MET A 1 4.73 -20.70 32.12
N ILE A 2 5.09 -19.90 33.14
CA ILE A 2 4.98 -18.42 33.09
C ILE A 2 5.83 -17.78 31.97
N GLY A 3 7.04 -18.31 31.70
CA GLY A 3 7.89 -17.83 30.60
C GLY A 3 7.36 -18.09 29.18
N MET A 4 6.54 -19.14 28.97
CA MET A 4 5.91 -19.40 27.66
C MET A 4 4.75 -18.43 27.38
N ILE A 5 4.02 -18.02 28.42
CA ILE A 5 2.90 -17.07 28.29
C ILE A 5 3.41 -15.66 27.94
N GLY A 6 4.55 -15.24 28.51
CA GLY A 6 5.17 -13.94 28.20
C GLY A 6 5.58 -13.78 26.74
N ASN A 7 6.15 -14.84 26.13
CA ASN A 7 6.55 -14.80 24.72
C ASN A 7 5.35 -14.78 23.77
N LEU A 8 4.24 -15.46 24.11
CA LEU A 8 3.00 -15.45 23.32
C LEU A 8 2.39 -14.04 23.23
N ALA A 9 2.32 -13.32 24.36
CA ALA A 9 1.81 -11.95 24.39
C ALA A 9 2.68 -10.98 23.58
N LEU A 10 4.01 -11.16 23.60
CA LEU A 10 4.93 -10.34 22.81
C LEU A 10 4.74 -10.56 21.31
N THR A 11 4.57 -11.82 20.88
CA THR A 11 4.33 -12.15 19.46
C THR A 11 3.02 -11.57 18.94
N GLU A 12 1.94 -11.63 19.72
CA GLU A 12 0.63 -11.05 19.36
C GLU A 12 0.75 -9.54 19.15
N LEU A 13 1.46 -8.84 20.04
CA LEU A 13 1.66 -7.40 19.96
C LEU A 13 2.47 -7.00 18.72
N ILE A 14 3.52 -7.76 18.41
CA ILE A 14 4.33 -7.56 17.19
C ILE A 14 3.47 -7.76 15.94
N LEU A 15 2.63 -8.79 15.89
CA LEU A 15 1.76 -9.06 14.74
C LEU A 15 0.74 -7.94 14.50
N VAL A 16 0.10 -7.45 15.57
CA VAL A 16 -0.83 -6.31 15.49
C VAL A 16 -0.12 -5.05 15.01
N PHE A 17 1.10 -4.81 15.51
CA PHE A 17 1.91 -3.67 15.09
C PHE A 17 2.27 -3.74 13.59
N ILE A 18 2.72 -4.91 13.11
CA ILE A 18 3.05 -5.12 11.69
C ILE A 18 1.81 -4.94 10.81
N LEU A 19 0.66 -5.50 11.21
CA LEU A 19 -0.60 -5.34 10.49
C LEU A 19 -1.04 -3.87 10.42
N GLY A 20 -0.94 -3.14 11.54
CA GLY A 20 -1.25 -1.71 11.58
C GLY A 20 -0.34 -0.89 10.65
N LEU A 21 0.97 -1.17 10.66
CA LEU A 21 1.91 -0.52 9.74
C LEU A 21 1.59 -0.84 8.27
N ASN A 22 1.20 -2.07 7.95
CA ASN A 22 0.87 -2.48 6.59
C ASN A 22 -0.34 -1.71 6.03
N ILE A 23 -1.36 -1.51 6.86
CA ILE A 23 -2.55 -0.72 6.52
C ILE A 23 -2.17 0.75 6.25
N LEU A 24 -1.34 1.35 7.13
CA LEU A 24 -0.87 2.73 6.97
C LEU A 24 -0.07 2.93 5.68
N ILE A 25 0.83 2.00 5.36
CA ILE A 25 1.64 2.04 4.13
C ILE A 25 0.74 1.94 2.89
N THR A 26 -0.25 1.04 2.92
CA THR A 26 -1.18 0.85 1.80
C THR A 26 -2.04 2.10 1.56
N LEU A 27 -2.56 2.71 2.62
CA LEU A 27 -3.32 3.97 2.55
C LEU A 27 -2.45 5.13 2.02
N ALA A 28 -1.21 5.25 2.52
CA ALA A 28 -0.27 6.26 2.05
C ALA A 28 0.07 6.09 0.55
N LEU A 29 0.30 4.85 0.10
CA LEU A 29 0.50 4.52 -1.31
C LEU A 29 -0.72 4.86 -2.17
N ALA A 30 -1.92 4.47 -1.74
CA ALA A 30 -3.15 4.75 -2.46
C ALA A 30 -3.41 6.26 -2.61
N PHE A 31 -3.14 7.03 -1.56
CA PHE A 31 -3.24 8.49 -1.57
C PHE A 31 -2.18 9.13 -2.47
N TRP A 32 -0.95 8.63 -2.43
CA TRP A 32 0.12 9.11 -3.30
C TRP A 32 -0.21 8.88 -4.78
N VAL A 33 -0.68 7.68 -5.13
CA VAL A 33 -1.10 7.34 -6.50
C VAL A 33 -2.26 8.22 -6.97
N TYR A 34 -3.26 8.46 -6.11
CA TYR A 34 -4.35 9.38 -6.41
C TYR A 34 -3.84 10.76 -6.81
N ARG A 35 -3.01 11.36 -5.94
CA ARG A 35 -2.48 12.72 -6.14
C ARG A 35 -1.54 12.80 -7.34
N ASP A 36 -0.75 11.76 -7.58
CA ASP A 36 0.19 11.68 -8.70
C ASP A 36 -0.54 11.50 -10.04
N ALA A 37 -1.61 10.72 -10.07
CA ALA A 37 -2.47 10.57 -11.24
C ALA A 37 -3.25 11.87 -11.57
N GLU A 38 -3.80 12.56 -10.56
CA GLU A 38 -4.47 13.86 -10.79
C GLU A 38 -3.51 14.91 -11.37
N LYS A 39 -2.28 15.00 -10.83
CA LYS A 39 -1.24 15.90 -11.38
C LYS A 39 -0.91 15.64 -12.85
N LYS A 40 -1.09 14.40 -13.31
CA LYS A 40 -0.84 13.98 -14.70
C LYS A 40 -2.08 14.06 -15.58
N GLY A 41 -3.19 14.62 -15.07
CA GLY A 41 -4.47 14.68 -15.79
C GLY A 41 -5.08 13.31 -16.06
N LEU A 42 -4.68 12.29 -15.29
CA LEU A 42 -5.28 10.95 -15.32
C LEU A 42 -6.38 10.87 -14.25
N ASN A 43 -7.32 9.94 -14.44
CA ASN A 43 -8.36 9.68 -13.44
C ASN A 43 -7.75 9.08 -12.16
N GLY A 44 -7.44 9.94 -11.18
CA GLY A 44 -6.81 9.54 -9.91
C GLY A 44 -7.62 8.53 -9.12
N SER A 45 -8.94 8.65 -9.12
CA SER A 45 -9.84 7.68 -8.47
C SER A 45 -9.73 6.28 -9.09
N LEU A 46 -9.64 6.17 -10.42
CA LEU A 46 -9.48 4.88 -11.10
C LEU A 46 -8.14 4.23 -10.77
N TRP A 47 -7.03 4.99 -10.84
CA TRP A 47 -5.70 4.46 -10.54
C TRP A 47 -5.52 4.10 -9.07
N SER A 48 -6.12 4.88 -8.15
CA SER A 48 -6.11 4.56 -6.72
C SER A 48 -6.85 3.26 -6.42
N ILE A 49 -8.02 3.04 -7.04
CA ILE A 49 -8.78 1.77 -6.92
C ILE A 49 -7.97 0.60 -7.48
N VAL A 50 -7.37 0.75 -8.67
CA VAL A 50 -6.54 -0.31 -9.27
C VAL A 50 -5.40 -0.69 -8.32
N VAL A 51 -4.68 0.28 -7.76
CA VAL A 51 -3.58 0.03 -6.80
C VAL A 51 -4.10 -0.55 -5.49
N LEU A 52 -5.29 -0.18 -5.02
CA LEU A 52 -5.92 -0.80 -3.84
C LEU A 52 -6.21 -2.29 -4.05
N PHE A 53 -6.75 -2.68 -5.20
CA PHE A 53 -7.12 -4.08 -5.48
C PHE A 53 -5.96 -4.96 -5.97
N THR A 54 -4.96 -4.37 -6.62
CA THR A 54 -3.84 -5.12 -7.21
C THR A 54 -2.50 -4.84 -6.51
N SER A 55 -2.49 -4.00 -5.49
CA SER A 55 -1.32 -3.62 -4.68
C SER A 55 -0.10 -3.29 -5.55
N PHE A 56 0.95 -4.11 -5.47
CA PHE A 56 2.20 -3.91 -6.19
C PHE A 56 2.05 -3.99 -7.72
N ILE A 57 1.14 -4.82 -8.23
CA ILE A 57 0.96 -5.02 -9.67
C ILE A 57 0.33 -3.77 -10.30
N GLY A 58 -0.69 -3.19 -9.66
CA GLY A 58 -1.31 -1.95 -10.11
C GLY A 58 -0.34 -0.78 -10.08
N PHE A 59 0.52 -0.75 -9.06
CA PHE A 59 1.57 0.26 -8.95
C PHE A 59 2.61 0.13 -10.06
N ALA A 60 3.05 -1.10 -10.35
CA ALA A 60 3.98 -1.36 -11.45
C ALA A 60 3.37 -1.01 -12.81
N LEU A 61 2.09 -1.35 -13.06
CA LEU A 61 1.38 -0.99 -14.29
C LEU A 61 1.22 0.53 -14.44
N TYR A 62 0.93 1.25 -13.35
CA TYR A 62 0.86 2.70 -13.34
C TYR A 62 2.19 3.34 -13.78
N LEU A 63 3.30 2.91 -13.16
CA LEU A 63 4.64 3.40 -13.50
C LEU A 63 5.05 3.03 -14.93
N LEU A 64 4.67 1.85 -15.41
CA LEU A 64 4.96 1.41 -16.78
C LEU A 64 4.21 2.27 -17.81
N LEU A 65 2.93 2.57 -17.54
CA LEU A 65 2.13 3.43 -18.41
C LEU A 65 2.69 4.85 -18.46
N GLU A 66 3.15 5.38 -17.33
CA GLU A 66 3.78 6.69 -17.29
C GLU A 66 5.03 6.76 -18.16
N ARG A 67 5.89 5.73 -18.12
CA ARG A 67 7.08 5.65 -18.98
C ARG A 67 6.73 5.67 -20.47
N ARG A 68 5.59 5.07 -20.86
CA ARG A 68 5.13 5.02 -22.26
C ARG A 68 4.55 6.34 -22.76
N LYS A 69 4.02 7.20 -21.89
CA LYS A 69 3.54 8.55 -22.30
C LYS A 69 4.68 9.55 -22.56
N LYS A 70 5.88 9.28 -22.02
CA LYS A 70 7.07 10.16 -22.19
C LYS A 70 8.01 9.71 -23.32
N ALA A 71 7.78 8.53 -23.92
CA ALA A 71 8.54 8.00 -25.05
C ALA A 71 7.75 8.20 -26.35
#